data_AF-A0A3S1BYB5-F1
#
_entry.id   AF-A0A3S1BYB5-F1
#
_cell.length_a   1.000
_cell.length_b   1.000
_cell.length_c   1.000
_cell.angle_alpha   90.00
_cell.angle_beta   90.00
_cell.angle_gamma   90.00
#
_symmetry.space_group_name_H-M   'P 1'
#
loop_
_entity.id
_entity.type
_entity.pdbx_description
1 polymer ?
#
loop_
_entity_poly.entity_id
_entity_poly.type
_entity_poly.pdbx_seq_one_letter_code
_entity_poly.pdbx_strand_id
1 'polypeptide(L)'
;MSDNYPNFQQNYPFAEVIQQEIINPNIEVGSGCVWRGKGEEPQWNNSKSTKAYDHIERHHGPRVRIEQLRGRVASKQNPQGQWLNEEDWVEAEQIIPKYPGRYIIDFKRPIGRVYQSDGTIIENVTRAFIKRKDDGTFNCGYPVLDTFRLS
;
A
#
# COMPACT_ATOMS: atom_id res chain seq x y z
N MET A 1 -31.82 25.27 -16.55
CA MET A 1 -30.74 25.60 -15.61
C MET A 1 -29.99 24.30 -15.36
N SER A 2 -28.92 24.08 -16.12
CA SER A 2 -28.04 22.92 -15.99
C SER A 2 -26.80 23.39 -15.24
N ASP A 3 -26.62 22.90 -14.02
CA ASP A 3 -25.44 23.21 -13.21
C ASP A 3 -24.21 22.58 -13.87
N ASN A 4 -23.36 23.45 -14.42
CA ASN A 4 -22.02 23.09 -14.88
C ASN A 4 -21.12 22.91 -13.65
N TYR A 5 -21.01 21.69 -13.14
CA TYR A 5 -19.88 21.33 -12.29
C TYR A 5 -18.66 21.06 -13.16
N PRO A 6 -17.51 21.73 -12.93
CA PRO A 6 -16.28 21.38 -13.62
C PRO A 6 -15.84 19.97 -13.18
N ASN A 7 -15.79 19.07 -14.14
CA ASN A 7 -15.30 17.71 -13.99
C ASN A 7 -13.76 17.78 -13.85
N PHE A 8 -13.26 17.91 -12.63
CA PHE A 8 -11.83 17.83 -12.33
C PHE A 8 -11.37 16.37 -12.39
N GLN A 9 -11.33 15.79 -13.60
CA GLN A 9 -10.40 14.70 -13.87
C GLN A 9 -9.00 15.32 -13.95
N GLN A 10 -8.38 15.54 -12.79
CA GLN A 10 -6.94 15.76 -12.75
C GLN A 10 -6.28 14.54 -13.37
N ASN A 11 -5.67 14.72 -14.55
CA ASN A 11 -4.77 13.75 -15.15
C ASN A 11 -3.51 13.67 -14.28
N TYR A 12 -3.59 12.95 -13.17
CA TYR A 12 -2.40 12.55 -12.43
C TYR A 12 -1.58 11.62 -13.33
N PRO A 13 -0.24 11.79 -13.40
CA PRO A 13 0.60 10.81 -14.07
C PRO A 13 0.38 9.43 -13.44
N PHE A 14 0.49 8.38 -14.23
CA PHE A 14 0.30 7.01 -13.75
C PHE A 14 1.24 6.73 -12.57
N ALA A 15 0.72 6.01 -11.57
CA ALA A 15 1.50 5.55 -10.44
C ALA A 15 2.69 4.69 -10.91
N GLU A 16 3.84 4.83 -10.24
CA GLU A 16 5.10 4.22 -10.67
C GLU A 16 5.87 3.60 -9.51
N VAL A 17 6.59 2.50 -9.77
CA VAL A 17 7.56 1.93 -8.83
C VAL A 17 8.85 2.75 -8.89
N ILE A 18 9.16 3.51 -7.84
CA ILE A 18 10.33 4.38 -7.79
C ILE A 18 11.56 3.73 -7.15
N GLN A 19 11.35 2.68 -6.34
CA GLN A 19 12.41 1.85 -5.77
C GLN A 19 11.92 0.42 -5.66
N GLN A 20 12.81 -0.54 -5.87
CA GLN A 20 12.51 -1.96 -5.74
C GLN A 20 13.71 -2.75 -5.24
N GLU A 21 13.41 -3.84 -4.56
CA GLU A 21 14.37 -4.89 -4.22
C GLU A 21 13.66 -6.24 -4.36
N ILE A 22 14.09 -7.00 -5.37
CA ILE A 22 13.55 -8.34 -5.64
C ILE A 22 14.30 -9.33 -4.76
N ILE A 23 13.57 -10.06 -3.92
CA ILE A 23 14.13 -11.05 -2.98
C ILE A 23 14.39 -12.37 -3.70
N ASN A 24 13.49 -12.78 -4.60
CA ASN A 24 13.64 -14.01 -5.37
C ASN A 24 13.21 -13.80 -6.83
N PRO A 25 14.15 -13.54 -7.75
CA PRO A 25 13.83 -13.30 -9.16
C PRO A 25 13.44 -14.57 -9.93
N ASN A 26 13.56 -15.75 -9.32
CA ASN A 26 13.28 -17.03 -10.00
C ASN A 26 11.83 -17.47 -9.86
N ILE A 27 11.00 -16.74 -9.11
CA ILE A 27 9.58 -17.08 -8.94
C ILE A 27 8.69 -15.88 -9.26
N GLU A 28 7.78 -16.10 -10.20
CA GLU A 28 6.68 -15.16 -10.44
C GLU A 28 5.50 -15.47 -9.51
N VAL A 29 4.89 -14.40 -8.98
CA VAL A 29 3.84 -14.41 -7.97
C VAL A 29 2.91 -13.19 -8.09
N GLY A 30 1.68 -13.32 -7.58
CA GLY A 30 0.68 -12.26 -7.60
C GLY A 30 -0.41 -12.52 -8.65
N SER A 31 -1.20 -11.47 -8.94
CA SER A 31 -2.27 -11.59 -9.93
C SER A 31 -1.76 -12.03 -11.31
N GLY A 32 -2.41 -13.03 -11.89
CA GLY A 32 -2.04 -13.62 -13.19
C GLY A 32 -0.94 -14.69 -13.14
N CYS A 33 -0.32 -14.90 -11.97
CA CYS A 33 0.69 -15.95 -11.78
C CYS A 33 0.07 -17.20 -11.15
N VAL A 34 0.75 -18.34 -11.28
CA VAL A 34 0.37 -19.59 -10.60
C VAL A 34 0.40 -19.36 -9.08
N TRP A 35 -0.69 -19.71 -8.39
CA TRP A 35 -0.74 -19.65 -6.93
C TRP A 35 0.23 -20.65 -6.30
N ARG A 36 1.08 -20.15 -5.39
CA ARG A 36 2.16 -20.92 -4.73
C ARG A 36 1.95 -21.18 -3.24
N GLY A 37 0.91 -20.61 -2.64
CA GLY A 37 0.59 -20.80 -1.23
C GLY A 37 -0.32 -22.00 -0.97
N LYS A 38 -1.03 -21.97 0.17
CA LYS A 38 -1.93 -23.05 0.61
C LYS A 38 -3.40 -22.64 0.52
N GLY A 39 -4.26 -23.62 0.22
CA GLY A 39 -5.71 -23.46 0.10
C GLY A 39 -6.10 -22.62 -1.13
N GLU A 40 -7.26 -22.00 -1.08
CA GLU A 40 -7.79 -21.17 -2.19
C GLU A 40 -6.85 -20.02 -2.56
N GLU A 41 -6.81 -19.64 -3.83
CA GLU A 41 -5.98 -18.53 -4.26
C GLU A 41 -6.51 -17.18 -3.69
N PRO A 42 -5.62 -16.21 -3.42
CA PRO A 42 -6.03 -14.86 -3.08
C PRO A 42 -6.81 -14.20 -4.22
N GLN A 43 -7.81 -13.39 -3.88
CA GLN A 43 -8.54 -12.59 -4.84
C GLN A 43 -7.86 -11.22 -4.98
N TRP A 44 -6.73 -11.17 -5.68
CA TRP A 44 -5.90 -9.95 -5.79
C TRP A 44 -6.63 -8.73 -6.38
N ASN A 45 -7.63 -8.93 -7.23
CA ASN A 45 -8.46 -7.85 -7.77
C ASN A 45 -9.58 -7.37 -6.83
N ASN A 46 -9.65 -7.91 -5.61
CA ASN A 46 -10.67 -7.61 -4.62
C ASN A 46 -10.00 -7.11 -3.33
N SER A 47 -10.15 -5.82 -3.02
CA SER A 47 -9.60 -5.21 -1.78
C SER A 47 -10.09 -5.90 -0.50
N LYS A 48 -11.23 -6.61 -0.56
CA LYS A 48 -11.80 -7.40 0.55
C LYS A 48 -11.14 -8.77 0.73
N SER A 49 -10.21 -9.15 -0.14
CA SER A 49 -9.52 -10.43 -0.01
C SER A 49 -8.67 -10.46 1.26
N THR A 50 -9.17 -11.14 2.28
CA THR A 50 -8.43 -11.34 3.54
C THR A 50 -7.11 -12.06 3.30
N LYS A 51 -7.07 -13.01 2.36
CA LYS A 51 -5.83 -13.71 2.02
C LYS A 51 -4.78 -12.79 1.39
N ALA A 52 -5.19 -11.82 0.57
CA ALA A 52 -4.25 -10.89 -0.06
C ALA A 52 -3.85 -9.72 0.86
N TYR A 53 -4.82 -9.14 1.60
CA TYR A 53 -4.70 -7.80 2.17
C TYR A 53 -5.01 -7.68 3.67
N ASP A 54 -5.29 -8.77 4.38
CA ASP A 54 -5.70 -8.71 5.81
C ASP A 54 -4.70 -7.99 6.72
N HIS A 55 -3.39 -8.15 6.48
CA HIS A 55 -2.39 -7.43 7.26
C HIS A 55 -2.48 -5.92 7.03
N ILE A 56 -2.74 -5.49 5.78
CA ILE A 56 -2.90 -4.07 5.47
C ILE A 56 -4.15 -3.54 6.14
N GLU A 57 -5.31 -4.17 5.97
CA GLU A 57 -6.58 -3.71 6.57
C GLU A 57 -6.46 -3.58 8.10
N ARG A 58 -5.90 -4.60 8.78
CA ARG A 58 -5.80 -4.60 10.26
C ARG A 58 -4.81 -3.60 10.83
N HIS A 59 -3.74 -3.30 10.09
CA HIS A 59 -2.64 -2.51 10.64
C HIS A 59 -2.53 -1.11 10.05
N HIS A 60 -2.92 -0.92 8.80
CA HIS A 60 -2.71 0.33 8.07
C HIS A 60 -3.95 0.79 7.30
N GLY A 61 -5.05 0.02 7.33
CA GLY A 61 -6.25 0.31 6.56
C GLY A 61 -6.99 1.57 7.02
N PRO A 62 -7.97 2.01 6.22
CA PRO A 62 -8.72 3.24 6.45
C PRO A 62 -9.52 3.22 7.75
N ARG A 63 -9.82 2.04 8.29
CA ARG A 63 -10.61 1.87 9.51
C ARG A 63 -9.78 1.73 10.78
N VAL A 64 -8.45 1.72 10.69
CA VAL A 64 -7.59 1.67 11.87
C VAL A 64 -7.77 2.97 12.67
N ARG A 65 -7.99 2.83 13.98
CA ARG A 65 -8.25 4.01 14.83
C ARG A 65 -6.98 4.81 15.04
N ILE A 66 -7.11 6.13 15.11
CA ILE A 66 -6.00 7.06 15.30
C ILE A 66 -5.22 6.73 16.58
N GLU A 67 -5.92 6.37 17.65
CA GLU A 67 -5.31 6.02 18.94
C GLU A 67 -4.43 4.78 18.83
N GLN A 68 -4.81 3.80 18.00
CA GLN A 68 -4.01 2.60 17.77
C GLN A 68 -2.71 2.94 17.03
N LEU A 69 -2.78 3.83 16.05
CA LEU A 69 -1.60 4.28 15.30
C LEU A 69 -0.67 5.10 16.19
N ARG A 70 -1.21 6.05 16.96
CA ARG A 70 -0.43 6.84 17.94
C ARG A 70 0.21 5.94 19.01
N GLY A 71 -0.50 4.94 19.52
CA GLY A 71 0.06 3.97 20.46
C GLY A 71 1.22 3.16 19.87
N ARG A 72 1.14 2.81 18.57
CA ARG A 72 2.24 2.14 17.87
C ARG A 72 3.43 3.06 17.63
N VAL A 73 3.19 4.31 17.26
CA VAL A 73 4.25 5.32 17.14
C VAL A 73 5.00 5.46 18.47
N ALA A 74 4.28 5.63 19.58
CA ALA A 74 4.88 5.78 20.90
C ALA A 74 5.69 4.56 21.35
N SER A 75 5.20 3.35 21.07
CA SER A 75 5.85 2.10 21.48
C SER A 75 7.02 1.68 20.59
N LYS A 76 6.92 1.90 19.26
CA LYS A 76 7.93 1.46 18.29
C LYS A 76 8.90 2.56 17.87
N GLN A 77 8.61 3.81 18.24
CA GLN A 77 9.34 5.01 17.81
C GLN A 77 9.51 5.11 16.28
N ASN A 78 8.57 4.55 15.54
CA ASN A 78 8.58 4.50 14.08
C ASN A 78 7.31 5.12 13.52
N PRO A 79 7.40 5.93 12.44
CA PRO A 79 6.24 6.47 11.78
C PRO A 79 5.23 5.39 11.37
N GLN A 80 3.94 5.71 11.44
CA GLN A 80 2.87 4.78 11.05
C GLN A 80 2.06 5.36 9.89
N GLY A 81 2.06 4.67 8.76
CA GLY A 81 1.20 5.01 7.63
C GLY A 81 -0.22 4.50 7.79
N GLN A 82 -1.19 5.29 7.34
CA GLN A 82 -2.60 4.91 7.22
C GLN A 82 -3.11 5.22 5.81
N TRP A 83 -3.65 4.21 5.14
CA TRP A 83 -4.35 4.34 3.86
C TRP A 83 -5.68 5.08 4.03
N LEU A 84 -6.05 5.91 3.05
CA LEU A 84 -7.38 6.51 2.98
C LEU A 84 -8.37 5.62 2.23
N ASN A 85 -7.88 4.85 1.24
CA ASN A 85 -8.70 3.96 0.43
C ASN A 85 -8.08 2.56 0.31
N GLU A 86 -8.93 1.53 0.33
CA GLU A 86 -8.57 0.13 0.14
C GLU A 86 -8.36 -0.25 -1.33
N GLU A 87 -8.96 0.49 -2.27
CA GLU A 87 -8.71 0.28 -3.70
C GLU A 87 -7.25 0.52 -4.08
N ASP A 88 -6.55 1.39 -3.35
CA ASP A 88 -5.13 1.67 -3.56
C ASP A 88 -4.25 0.41 -3.37
N TRP A 89 -4.72 -0.60 -2.62
CA TRP A 89 -3.99 -1.86 -2.43
C TRP A 89 -4.04 -2.73 -3.69
N VAL A 90 -5.18 -2.70 -4.38
CA VAL A 90 -5.36 -3.42 -5.65
C VAL A 90 -4.54 -2.75 -6.74
N GLU A 91 -4.51 -1.42 -6.78
CA GLU A 91 -3.65 -0.67 -7.69
C GLU A 91 -2.16 -0.96 -7.40
N ALA A 92 -1.75 -0.96 -6.13
CA ALA A 92 -0.40 -1.38 -5.75
C ALA A 92 -0.05 -2.78 -6.27
N GLU A 93 -0.98 -3.74 -6.14
CA GLU A 93 -0.80 -5.10 -6.65
C GLU A 93 -0.64 -5.17 -8.15
N GLN A 94 -1.37 -4.35 -8.90
CA GLN A 94 -1.29 -4.32 -10.36
C GLN A 94 0.02 -3.72 -10.87
N ILE A 95 0.58 -2.75 -10.15
CA ILE A 95 1.74 -1.97 -10.61
C ILE A 95 3.07 -2.61 -10.21
N ILE A 96 3.17 -3.21 -9.02
CA ILE A 96 4.47 -3.77 -8.60
C ILE A 96 4.82 -5.02 -9.42
N PRO A 97 6.11 -5.24 -9.72
CA PRO A 97 6.58 -6.45 -10.36
C PRO A 97 6.04 -7.72 -9.69
N LYS A 98 5.81 -8.74 -10.50
CA LYS A 98 5.28 -10.04 -10.07
C LYS A 98 6.34 -10.93 -9.42
N TYR A 99 7.16 -10.35 -8.55
CA TYR A 99 8.21 -11.05 -7.81
C TYR A 99 8.07 -10.79 -6.30
N PRO A 100 8.49 -11.72 -5.44
CA PRO A 100 8.63 -11.44 -4.02
C PRO A 100 9.68 -10.34 -3.82
N GLY A 101 9.38 -9.39 -2.95
CA GLY A 101 10.23 -8.21 -2.85
C GLY A 101 9.65 -7.10 -2.01
N ARG A 102 10.42 -6.02 -1.99
CA ARG A 102 10.11 -4.75 -1.34
C ARG A 102 10.02 -3.68 -2.42
N TYR A 103 8.98 -2.85 -2.36
CA TYR A 103 8.69 -1.85 -3.39
C TYR A 103 8.29 -0.53 -2.76
N ILE A 104 8.74 0.57 -3.35
CA ILE A 104 8.17 1.91 -3.10
C ILE A 104 7.45 2.35 -4.36
N ILE A 105 6.17 2.65 -4.22
CA ILE A 105 5.32 3.20 -5.28
C ILE A 105 5.11 4.67 -5.01
N ASP A 106 5.19 5.51 -6.03
CA ASP A 106 4.66 6.87 -6.01
C ASP A 106 3.36 6.90 -6.82
N PHE A 107 2.24 7.09 -6.13
CA PHE A 107 0.91 7.12 -6.74
C PHE A 107 0.62 8.43 -7.47
N LYS A 108 1.47 9.46 -7.28
CA LYS A 108 1.29 10.81 -7.85
C LYS A 108 0.00 11.53 -7.44
N ARG A 109 -0.81 10.91 -6.58
CA ARG A 109 -2.00 11.45 -5.93
C ARG A 109 -1.99 11.11 -4.44
N PRO A 110 -2.74 11.84 -3.60
CA PRO A 110 -2.93 11.47 -2.20
C PRO A 110 -3.50 10.05 -2.05
N ILE A 111 -2.90 9.25 -1.17
CA ILE A 111 -3.35 7.88 -0.82
C ILE A 111 -3.51 7.66 0.68
N GLY A 112 -3.00 8.58 1.50
CA GLY A 112 -2.76 8.27 2.90
C GLY A 112 -2.31 9.45 3.75
N ARG A 113 -2.01 9.11 4.99
CA ARG A 113 -1.33 9.97 5.96
C ARG A 113 -0.30 9.19 6.76
N VAL A 114 0.65 9.90 7.36
CA VAL A 114 1.69 9.32 8.22
C VAL A 114 1.70 10.01 9.58
N TYR A 115 1.63 9.22 10.64
CA TYR A 115 1.75 9.64 12.03
C TYR A 115 3.21 9.60 12.46
N GLN A 116 3.76 10.75 12.89
CA GLN A 116 5.14 10.92 13.34
C GLN A 116 5.27 10.82 14.86
N SER A 117 6.50 10.55 15.34
CA SER A 117 6.82 10.39 16.76
C SER A 117 6.71 11.67 17.58
N ASP A 118 6.83 12.84 16.93
CA ASP A 118 6.63 14.16 17.54
C ASP A 118 5.13 14.53 17.66
N GLY A 119 4.22 13.65 17.23
CA GLY A 119 2.78 13.88 17.22
C GLY A 119 2.26 14.54 15.93
N THR A 120 3.14 14.95 15.01
CA THR A 120 2.75 15.52 13.72
C THR A 120 2.06 14.47 12.85
N ILE A 121 1.04 14.90 12.12
CA ILE A 121 0.37 14.10 11.09
C ILE A 121 0.66 14.73 9.74
N ILE A 122 1.30 13.98 8.86
CA ILE A 122 1.56 14.40 7.48
C ILE A 122 0.44 13.81 6.63
N GLU A 123 -0.51 14.67 6.23
CA GLU A 123 -1.63 14.33 5.36
C GLU A 123 -1.21 14.30 3.89
N ASN A 124 -2.07 13.72 3.04
CA ASN A 124 -1.92 13.69 1.58
C ASN A 124 -0.60 13.09 1.07
N VAL A 125 -0.05 12.09 1.76
CA VAL A 125 1.15 11.40 1.25
C VAL A 125 0.81 10.63 -0.02
N THR A 126 1.75 10.58 -0.96
CA THR A 126 1.55 9.95 -2.28
C THR A 126 2.29 8.63 -2.44
N ARG A 127 3.16 8.28 -1.49
CA ARG A 127 4.01 7.10 -1.59
C ARG A 127 3.60 5.99 -0.66
N ALA A 128 3.78 4.76 -1.11
CA ALA A 128 3.56 3.57 -0.30
C ALA A 128 4.75 2.62 -0.35
N PHE A 129 5.05 2.02 0.79
CA PHE A 129 5.89 0.83 0.88
C PHE A 129 5.04 -0.42 0.79
N ILE A 130 5.45 -1.40 -0.02
CA ILE A 130 4.80 -2.71 -0.15
C ILE A 130 5.84 -3.81 0.01
N LYS A 131 5.51 -4.87 0.76
CA LYS A 131 6.30 -6.10 0.85
C LYS A 131 5.47 -7.30 0.41
N ARG A 132 5.88 -7.95 -0.69
CA ARG A 132 5.24 -9.15 -1.25
C ARG A 132 6.00 -10.42 -0.82
N LYS A 133 5.27 -11.47 -0.42
CA LYS A 133 5.82 -12.77 -0.06
C LYS A 133 6.05 -13.67 -1.27
N ASP A 134 6.72 -14.81 -1.03
CA ASP A 134 6.96 -15.89 -1.98
C ASP A 134 5.69 -16.61 -2.46
N ASP A 135 4.55 -16.43 -1.78
CA ASP A 135 3.25 -16.91 -2.24
C ASP A 135 2.49 -15.87 -3.08
N GLY A 136 2.94 -14.62 -3.12
CA GLY A 136 2.29 -13.51 -3.82
C GLY A 136 1.33 -12.68 -3.00
N THR A 137 1.06 -13.04 -1.74
CA THR A 137 0.28 -12.21 -0.81
C THR A 137 1.10 -11.01 -0.32
N PHE A 138 0.42 -9.96 0.12
CA PHE A 138 1.09 -8.83 0.77
C PHE A 138 1.37 -9.17 2.23
N ASN A 139 2.66 -9.18 2.58
CA ASN A 139 3.08 -9.29 3.96
C ASN A 139 2.70 -8.04 4.75
N CYS A 140 2.92 -6.87 4.16
CA CYS A 140 2.53 -5.58 4.69
C CYS A 140 2.55 -4.54 3.56
N GLY A 141 1.82 -3.45 3.77
CA GLY A 141 1.84 -2.30 2.88
C GLY A 141 1.27 -1.08 3.59
N TYR A 142 1.92 0.06 3.47
CA TYR A 142 1.52 1.29 4.17
C TYR A 142 2.04 2.56 3.48
N PRO A 143 1.32 3.69 3.62
CA PRO A 143 1.81 4.97 3.15
C PRO A 143 3.08 5.40 3.89
N VAL A 144 3.98 6.06 3.17
CA VAL A 144 5.29 6.51 3.67
C VAL A 144 5.60 7.92 3.21
N LEU A 145 6.55 8.57 3.87
CA LEU A 145 7.05 9.89 3.46
C LEU A 145 7.94 9.80 2.22
N ASP A 146 8.12 10.93 1.55
CA ASP A 146 9.04 11.07 0.41
C ASP A 146 10.51 10.82 0.75
N THR A 147 10.86 10.86 2.03
CA THR A 147 12.20 10.55 2.55
C THR A 147 12.40 9.06 2.82
N PHE A 148 11.35 8.23 2.80
CA PHE A 148 11.47 6.80 3.02
C PHE A 148 12.29 6.13 1.91
N ARG A 149 13.18 5.21 2.29
CA ARG A 149 14.06 4.45 1.39
C ARG A 149 14.01 2.98 1.76
N LEU A 150 14.17 2.11 0.76
CA LEU A 150 14.44 0.70 1.05
C LEU A 150 15.82 0.58 1.71
N SER A 151 15.90 -0.24 2.76
CA SER A 151 17.12 -0.50 3.55
C SER A 151 17.66 -1.91 3.31
#